data_AF-A0A925D0Q4-F1
#
_entry.id   AF-A0A925D0Q4-F1
#
_cell.length_a   1.000
_cell.length_b   1.000
_cell.length_c   1.000
_cell.angle_alpha   90.00
_cell.angle_beta   90.00
_cell.angle_gamma   90.00
#
_symmetry.space_group_name_H-M   'P 1'
#
loop_
_entity.id
_entity.type
_entity.pdbx_description
1 polymer ?
#
loop_
_entity_poly.entity_id
_entity_poly.type
_entity_poly.pdbx_seq_one_letter_code
_entity_poly.pdbx_strand_id
1 'polypeptide(L)'
;MKLLYLMALSLLVLVISCNSTNFTKASSATEAGREFVDAILDGNHDKAFFYLLKDSTNELLFEQQKSNYHQLSNSDKKNYEESSIVVIDIKPESDSVNIFRYYHSANPKDTTPLRVVKKQEEWLVDLKSVIKM
;
A
#
# COMPACT_ATOMS: atom_id res chain seq x y z
N MET A 1 -35.02 -15.88 38.55
CA MET A 1 -33.65 -15.32 38.63
C MET A 1 -32.62 -16.08 37.79
N LYS A 2 -32.72 -17.42 37.62
CA LYS A 2 -31.80 -18.19 36.74
C LYS A 2 -32.01 -17.98 35.23
N LEU A 3 -33.22 -17.63 34.80
CA LEU A 3 -33.55 -17.41 33.38
C LEU A 3 -32.98 -16.09 32.80
N LEU A 4 -32.73 -15.08 33.64
CA LEU A 4 -32.17 -13.78 33.20
C LEU A 4 -30.67 -13.89 32.89
N TYR A 5 -29.96 -14.78 33.59
CA TYR A 5 -28.52 -15.01 33.40
C TYR A 5 -28.17 -15.76 32.11
N LEU A 6 -29.11 -16.59 31.61
CA LEU A 6 -28.95 -17.29 30.32
C LEU A 6 -29.08 -16.34 29.12
N MET A 7 -29.86 -15.26 29.25
CA MET A 7 -30.00 -14.26 28.20
C MET A 7 -28.79 -13.32 28.14
N ALA A 8 -28.17 -13.02 29.30
CA ALA A 8 -26.98 -12.17 29.40
C ALA A 8 -25.68 -12.84 28.88
N LEU A 9 -25.61 -14.17 28.86
CA LEU A 9 -24.42 -14.89 28.37
C LEU A 9 -24.42 -15.08 26.84
N SER A 10 -25.58 -14.97 26.17
CA SER A 10 -25.66 -15.14 24.71
C SER A 10 -25.31 -13.87 23.91
N LEU A 11 -25.19 -12.71 24.56
CA LEU A 11 -24.99 -11.43 23.89
C LEU A 11 -23.50 -11.05 23.67
N LEU A 12 -22.56 -11.89 24.11
CA LEU A 12 -21.12 -11.55 24.12
C LEU A 12 -20.31 -12.12 22.94
N VAL A 13 -20.93 -12.73 21.92
CA VAL A 13 -20.18 -13.50 20.89
C VAL A 13 -20.22 -12.91 19.47
N LEU A 14 -20.83 -11.73 19.24
CA LEU A 14 -21.11 -11.27 17.85
C LEU A 14 -20.21 -10.17 17.26
N VAL A 15 -18.99 -9.93 17.75
CA VAL A 15 -18.08 -8.98 17.10
C VAL A 15 -16.67 -9.51 16.90
N ILE A 16 -16.54 -10.68 16.26
CA ILE A 16 -15.31 -11.01 15.53
C ILE A 16 -15.57 -10.64 14.06
N SER A 17 -15.49 -9.35 13.74
CA SER A 17 -15.43 -8.90 12.35
C SER A 17 -14.05 -9.27 11.82
N CYS A 18 -13.96 -10.40 11.12
CA CYS A 18 -12.78 -10.76 10.36
C CYS A 18 -12.79 -9.95 9.06
N ASN A 19 -12.23 -8.73 9.08
CA ASN A 19 -11.89 -8.01 7.85
C ASN A 19 -10.63 -8.67 7.26
N SER A 20 -10.75 -9.91 6.76
CA SER A 20 -9.68 -10.51 5.97
C SER A 20 -9.74 -9.89 4.58
N THR A 21 -9.05 -8.78 4.39
CA THR A 21 -8.75 -8.27 3.06
C THR A 21 -7.82 -9.27 2.38
N ASN A 22 -8.38 -10.11 1.50
CA ASN A 22 -7.61 -11.09 0.73
C ASN A 22 -6.99 -10.37 -0.47
N PHE A 23 -5.87 -9.69 -0.25
CA PHE A 23 -5.06 -9.14 -1.33
C PHE A 23 -4.23 -10.25 -1.99
N THR A 24 -4.03 -10.16 -3.30
CA THR A 24 -3.31 -11.16 -4.08
C THR A 24 -1.85 -10.76 -4.19
N LYS A 25 -0.93 -11.71 -3.97
CA LYS A 25 0.50 -11.46 -4.18
C LYS A 25 0.77 -11.08 -5.63
N ALA A 26 1.57 -10.05 -5.84
CA ALA A 26 1.97 -9.64 -7.18
C ALA A 26 2.83 -10.70 -7.86
N SER A 27 2.50 -11.03 -9.10
CA SER A 27 3.23 -11.97 -9.96
C SER A 27 4.46 -11.35 -10.63
N SER A 28 4.53 -10.00 -10.65
CA SER A 28 5.61 -9.25 -11.28
C SER A 28 5.93 -7.95 -10.53
N ALA A 29 7.12 -7.39 -10.79
CA ALA A 29 7.49 -6.08 -10.26
C ALA A 29 6.54 -4.95 -10.73
N THR A 30 6.06 -5.06 -11.97
CA THR A 30 5.07 -4.13 -12.55
C THR A 30 3.78 -4.10 -11.74
N GLU A 31 3.28 -5.29 -11.43
CA GLU A 31 2.04 -5.46 -10.67
C GLU A 31 2.21 -4.94 -9.24
N ALA A 32 3.29 -5.31 -8.55
CA ALA A 32 3.56 -4.82 -7.19
C ALA A 32 3.67 -3.28 -7.14
N GLY A 33 4.40 -2.68 -8.08
CA GLY A 33 4.56 -1.23 -8.16
C GLY A 33 3.23 -0.52 -8.42
N ARG A 34 2.44 -0.99 -9.39
CA ARG A 34 1.12 -0.44 -9.71
C ARG A 34 0.16 -0.56 -8.53
N GLU A 35 0.02 -1.75 -7.98
CA GLU A 35 -0.92 -2.03 -6.90
C GLU A 35 -0.60 -1.22 -5.62
N PHE A 36 0.69 -1.03 -5.32
CA PHE A 36 1.12 -0.16 -4.24
C PHE A 36 0.75 1.31 -4.49
N VAL A 37 1.07 1.83 -5.68
CA VAL A 37 0.82 3.24 -6.03
C VAL A 37 -0.67 3.55 -6.07
N ASP A 38 -1.46 2.70 -6.74
CA ASP A 38 -2.91 2.87 -6.83
C ASP A 38 -3.52 2.86 -5.41
N ALA A 39 -3.09 1.94 -4.55
CA ALA A 39 -3.55 1.90 -3.16
C ALA A 39 -3.17 3.14 -2.34
N ILE A 40 -2.02 3.77 -2.60
CA ILE A 40 -1.66 5.05 -1.98
C ILE A 40 -2.57 6.18 -2.45
N LEU A 41 -2.85 6.25 -3.75
CA LEU A 41 -3.71 7.29 -4.34
C LEU A 41 -5.14 7.19 -3.81
N ASP A 42 -5.66 5.96 -3.70
CA ASP A 42 -6.99 5.63 -3.17
C ASP A 42 -7.09 5.81 -1.65
N GLY A 43 -5.97 6.08 -0.94
CA GLY A 43 -5.94 6.08 0.52
C GLY A 43 -6.17 4.71 1.15
N ASN A 44 -6.08 3.62 0.36
CA ASN A 44 -6.19 2.25 0.82
C ASN A 44 -4.88 1.77 1.44
N HIS A 45 -4.62 2.26 2.65
CA HIS A 45 -3.37 1.99 3.36
C HIS A 45 -3.16 0.51 3.68
N ASP A 46 -4.22 -0.28 3.90
CA ASP A 46 -4.08 -1.72 4.14
C ASP A 46 -3.54 -2.45 2.90
N LYS A 47 -4.06 -2.09 1.71
CA LYS A 47 -3.59 -2.62 0.43
C LYS A 47 -2.18 -2.15 0.11
N ALA A 48 -1.88 -0.87 0.31
CA ALA A 48 -0.53 -0.34 0.09
C ALA A 48 0.48 -1.00 1.04
N PHE A 49 0.10 -1.21 2.30
CA PHE A 49 0.91 -1.95 3.25
C PHE A 49 1.13 -3.37 2.77
N PHE A 50 0.12 -4.09 2.26
CA PHE A 50 0.30 -5.46 1.78
C PHE A 50 1.42 -5.61 0.73
N TYR A 51 1.57 -4.65 -0.19
CA TYR A 51 2.62 -4.68 -1.21
C TYR A 51 3.96 -4.06 -0.77
N LEU A 52 4.10 -3.64 0.48
CA LEU A 52 5.32 -3.06 1.04
C LEU A 52 6.29 -4.14 1.54
N LEU A 53 7.58 -3.99 1.25
CA LEU A 53 8.64 -4.78 1.87
C LEU A 53 8.66 -4.57 3.39
N LYS A 54 8.40 -5.63 4.15
CA LYS A 54 8.35 -5.59 5.62
C LYS A 54 9.74 -5.53 6.24
N ASP A 55 10.12 -4.33 6.66
CA ASP A 55 11.23 -4.05 7.57
C ASP A 55 10.98 -2.72 8.29
N SER A 56 11.67 -2.49 9.42
CA SER A 56 11.44 -1.34 10.28
C SER A 56 11.60 0.01 9.57
N THR A 57 12.51 0.11 8.60
CA THR A 57 12.74 1.36 7.87
C THR A 57 11.63 1.62 6.88
N ASN A 58 11.22 0.61 6.11
CA ASN A 58 10.08 0.72 5.19
C ASN A 58 8.78 1.05 5.93
N GLU A 59 8.52 0.43 7.07
CA GLU A 59 7.34 0.71 7.88
C GLU A 59 7.34 2.15 8.41
N LEU A 60 8.49 2.65 8.86
CA LEU A 60 8.62 4.06 9.26
C LEU A 60 8.32 5.03 8.11
N LEU A 61 8.88 4.79 6.93
CA LEU A 61 8.65 5.62 5.74
C LEU A 61 7.18 5.57 5.31
N PHE A 62 6.57 4.39 5.40
CA PHE A 62 5.16 4.20 5.07
C PHE A 62 4.24 4.95 6.04
N GLU A 63 4.51 4.94 7.34
CA GLU A 63 3.73 5.72 8.31
C GLU A 63 3.89 7.23 8.08
N GLN A 64 5.07 7.71 7.67
CA GLN A 64 5.25 9.10 7.25
C GLN A 64 4.40 9.42 6.02
N GLN A 65 4.37 8.54 5.02
CA GLN A 65 3.55 8.71 3.81
C GLN A 65 2.05 8.73 4.13
N LYS A 66 1.58 7.86 5.03
CA LYS A 66 0.20 7.87 5.54
C LYS A 66 -0.13 9.18 6.24
N SER A 67 0.74 9.65 7.13
CA SER A 67 0.57 10.94 7.82
C SER A 67 0.45 12.09 6.83
N ASN A 68 1.31 12.13 5.81
CA ASN A 68 1.25 13.13 4.75
C ASN A 68 -0.07 13.07 3.98
N TYR A 69 -0.55 11.87 3.62
CA TYR A 69 -1.84 11.70 2.96
C TYR A 69 -3.01 12.19 3.83
N HIS A 70 -2.98 11.91 5.14
CA HIS A 70 -4.03 12.36 6.05
C HIS A 70 -4.11 13.89 6.16
N GLN A 71 -2.98 14.59 6.04
CA GLN A 71 -2.89 16.05 6.06
C GLN A 71 -3.40 16.73 4.78
N LEU A 72 -3.61 15.98 3.70
CA LEU A 72 -4.17 16.51 2.46
C LEU A 72 -5.61 17.02 2.67
N SER A 73 -5.94 18.08 1.94
CA SER A 73 -7.31 18.57 1.86
C SER A 73 -8.22 17.52 1.21
N ASN A 74 -9.53 17.59 1.44
CA ASN A 74 -10.47 16.67 0.79
C ASN A 74 -10.44 16.79 -0.74
N SER A 75 -10.21 17.99 -1.28
CA SER A 75 -10.03 18.20 -2.72
C SER A 75 -8.77 17.53 -3.26
N ASP A 76 -7.67 17.57 -2.50
CA ASP A 76 -6.42 16.93 -2.93
C ASP A 76 -6.54 15.40 -2.87
N LYS A 77 -7.18 14.85 -1.83
CA LYS A 77 -7.48 13.41 -1.73
C LYS A 77 -8.32 12.94 -2.90
N LYS A 78 -9.38 13.67 -3.22
CA LYS A 78 -10.24 13.39 -4.38
C LYS A 78 -9.46 13.47 -5.69
N ASN A 79 -8.59 14.48 -5.86
CA ASN A 79 -7.74 14.60 -7.04
C ASN A 79 -6.75 13.43 -7.16
N TYR A 80 -6.28 12.86 -6.04
CA TYR A 80 -5.44 11.67 -6.06
C TYR A 80 -6.24 10.42 -6.45
N GLU A 81 -7.41 10.21 -5.86
CA GLU A 81 -8.33 9.10 -6.18
C GLU A 81 -8.77 9.11 -7.65
N GLU A 82 -9.01 10.29 -8.23
CA GLU A 82 -9.36 10.44 -9.64
C GLU A 82 -8.14 10.39 -10.59
N SER A 83 -6.92 10.35 -10.04
CA SER A 83 -5.70 10.33 -10.84
C SER A 83 -5.39 8.94 -11.38
N SER A 84 -4.71 8.90 -12.52
CA SER A 84 -4.29 7.65 -13.16
C SER A 84 -2.78 7.54 -13.14
N ILE A 85 -2.27 6.35 -12.85
CA ILE A 85 -0.86 6.02 -12.96
C ILE A 85 -0.43 5.84 -14.42
N VAL A 86 0.67 6.47 -14.80
CA VAL A 86 1.34 6.29 -16.09
C VAL A 86 2.72 5.72 -15.85
N VAL A 87 2.92 4.47 -16.27
CA VAL A 87 4.21 3.79 -16.20
C VAL A 87 5.09 4.29 -17.33
N ILE A 88 6.28 4.81 -16.98
CA ILE A 88 7.27 5.30 -17.95
C ILE A 88 8.15 4.15 -18.40
N ASP A 89 8.83 3.49 -17.46
CA ASP A 89 9.65 2.32 -17.73
C ASP A 89 9.80 1.42 -16.48
N ILE A 90 10.21 0.19 -16.74
CA ILE A 90 10.53 -0.80 -15.71
C ILE A 90 11.85 -1.44 -16.12
N LYS A 91 12.89 -1.25 -15.32
CA LYS A 91 14.24 -1.69 -15.64
C LYS A 91 14.75 -2.67 -14.57
N PRO A 92 15.20 -3.88 -14.96
CA PRO A 92 15.87 -4.78 -14.02
C PRO A 92 17.23 -4.17 -13.63
N GLU A 93 17.47 -4.08 -12.32
CA GLU A 93 18.79 -3.82 -11.75
C GLU A 93 19.49 -5.15 -11.43
N SER A 94 18.72 -6.20 -11.13
CA SER A 94 19.15 -7.59 -10.99
C SER A 94 17.95 -8.54 -11.16
N ASP A 95 18.17 -9.85 -11.07
CA ASP A 95 17.11 -10.87 -11.12
C ASP A 95 16.05 -10.71 -10.01
N SER A 96 16.39 -10.01 -8.92
CA SER A 96 15.52 -9.80 -7.77
C SER A 96 15.19 -8.34 -7.51
N VAL A 97 15.54 -7.43 -8.42
CA VAL A 97 15.34 -5.98 -8.23
C VAL A 97 14.97 -5.32 -9.55
N ASN A 98 13.85 -4.59 -9.55
CA ASN A 98 13.42 -3.75 -10.64
C ASN A 98 13.25 -2.30 -10.18
N ILE A 99 13.56 -1.37 -11.08
CA ILE A 99 13.31 0.06 -10.92
C ILE A 99 12.04 0.38 -11.71
N PHE A 100 10.98 0.75 -11.01
CA PHE A 100 9.66 1.09 -11.54
C PHE A 100 9.51 2.61 -11.59
N ARG A 101 9.55 3.19 -12.79
CA ARG A 101 9.39 4.64 -12.99
C ARG A 101 7.99 4.94 -13.49
N TYR A 102 7.31 5.86 -12.83
CA TYR A 102 5.95 6.25 -13.15
C TYR A 102 5.74 7.73 -12.80
N TYR A 103 4.59 8.26 -13.18
CA TYR A 103 3.98 9.42 -12.56
C TYR A 103 2.48 9.16 -12.41
N HIS A 104 1.77 9.99 -11.65
CA HIS A 104 0.31 10.00 -11.61
C HIS A 104 -0.21 11.33 -12.17
N SER A 105 -1.38 11.33 -12.81
CA SER A 105 -1.87 12.50 -13.55
C SER A 105 -2.07 13.76 -12.69
N ALA A 106 -2.23 13.62 -11.37
CA ALA A 106 -2.28 14.76 -10.44
C ALA A 106 -0.91 15.40 -10.16
N ASN A 107 0.20 14.72 -10.47
CA ASN A 107 1.56 15.28 -10.37
C ASN A 107 2.49 14.71 -11.46
N PRO A 108 2.33 15.14 -12.73
CA PRO A 108 3.06 14.55 -13.86
C PRO A 108 4.56 14.90 -13.89
N LYS A 109 5.03 15.81 -13.02
CA LYS A 109 6.44 16.20 -12.94
C LYS A 109 7.24 15.29 -12.02
N ASP A 110 6.59 14.63 -11.07
CA ASP A 110 7.25 13.68 -10.19
C ASP A 110 7.38 12.34 -10.89
N THR A 111 8.63 11.97 -11.18
CA THR A 111 9.00 10.71 -11.82
C THR A 111 9.97 9.91 -10.94
N THR A 112 9.95 10.18 -9.63
CA THR A 112 10.79 9.50 -8.65
C THR A 112 10.52 8.00 -8.71
N PRO A 113 11.52 7.17 -9.06
CA PRO A 113 11.28 5.76 -9.28
C PRO A 113 11.10 5.02 -7.95
N LEU A 114 10.24 4.01 -7.96
CA LEU A 114 10.16 3.03 -6.89
C LEU A 114 11.09 1.86 -7.16
N ARG A 115 11.75 1.36 -6.11
CA ARG A 115 12.45 0.09 -6.17
C ARG A 115 11.49 -1.01 -5.78
N VAL A 116 11.46 -2.07 -6.58
CA VAL A 116 10.61 -3.24 -6.36
C VAL A 116 11.51 -4.46 -6.28
N VAL A 117 11.40 -5.21 -5.19
CA VAL A 117 12.28 -6.34 -4.89
C VAL A 117 11.52 -7.65 -4.87
N LYS A 118 12.18 -8.73 -5.29
CA LYS A 118 11.71 -10.09 -5.12
C LYS A 118 12.26 -10.66 -3.81
N LYS A 119 11.40 -11.04 -2.88
CA LYS A 119 11.77 -11.71 -1.61
C LYS A 119 10.83 -12.88 -1.38
N GLN A 120 11.37 -14.08 -1.19
CA GLN A 120 10.58 -15.30 -0.93
C GLN A 120 9.47 -15.53 -1.99
N GLU A 121 9.81 -15.33 -3.27
CA GLU A 121 8.86 -15.43 -4.41
C GLU A 121 7.77 -14.35 -4.46
N GLU A 122 7.90 -13.27 -3.69
CA GLU A 122 6.96 -12.14 -3.68
C GLU A 122 7.63 -10.87 -4.19
N TRP A 123 6.94 -10.11 -5.04
CA TRP A 123 7.37 -8.78 -5.45
C TRP A 123 6.80 -7.72 -4.51
N LEU A 124 7.67 -6.92 -3.91
CA LEU A 124 7.33 -5.94 -2.88
C LEU A 124 8.04 -4.61 -3.13
N VAL A 125 7.40 -3.51 -2.76
CA VAL A 125 7.95 -2.14 -2.89
C VAL A 125 8.90 -1.85 -1.73
N ASP A 126 10.07 -1.32 -2.07
CA ASP A 126 11.10 -0.86 -1.14
C ASP A 126 11.21 0.67 -1.20
N LEU A 127 10.63 1.35 -0.20
CA LEU A 127 10.62 2.81 -0.08
C LEU A 127 11.98 3.40 0.28
N LYS A 128 12.93 2.58 0.73
CA LYS A 128 14.28 3.03 1.10
C LYS A 128 15.00 3.72 -0.06
N SER A 129 14.70 3.36 -1.31
CA SER A 129 15.31 3.94 -2.51
C SER A 129 14.81 5.35 -2.85
N VAL A 130 13.69 5.77 -2.27
CA VAL A 130 13.09 7.10 -2.49
C VAL A 130 13.90 8.19 -1.78
N ILE A 131 14.71 7.82 -0.78
CA ILE A 131 15.62 8.72 -0.08
C ILE A 131 17.07 8.38 -0.47
N LYS A 132 17.65 9.16 -1.39
CA LYS A 132 19.11 9.34 -1.34
C LYS A 132 19.39 10.14 -0.08
N MET A 133 19.92 9.48 0.96
CA MET A 133 20.59 10.20 2.05
C MET A 133 21.82 10.91 1.50
#